data_AF-A0A938MMR8-F1
#
_entry.id   AF-A0A938MMR8-F1
#
_cell.length_a   1.000
_cell.length_b   1.000
_cell.length_c   1.000
_cell.angle_alpha   90.00
_cell.angle_beta   90.00
_cell.angle_gamma   90.00
#
_symmetry.space_group_name_H-M   'P 1'
#
loop_
_entity.id
_entity.type
_entity.pdbx_description
1 polymer ?
#
loop_
_entity_poly.entity_id
_entity_poly.type
_entity_poly.pdbx_seq_one_letter_code
_entity_poly.pdbx_strand_id
1 'polypeptide(L)'
;MALLGETIVEDAAVRAALKQAWVDSRPGVVGGHEQGGFVLRDPKSTWSVARWPQGRHNSILMPAHAKCRAGDDDIVATFHTHPNTGSAYLQEPSETNKRAVRDDPDLKGESYVGEFVISQAKVYLVAPTGHVAEVGDTESILGEGD
;
A
#
# COMPACT_ATOMS: atom_id res chain seq x y z
N MET A 1 3.18 -13.86 17.56
CA MET A 1 2.49 -14.13 16.28
C MET A 1 2.74 -12.92 15.42
N ALA A 2 3.48 -13.08 14.32
CA ALA A 2 3.60 -12.01 13.34
C ALA A 2 2.21 -11.64 12.84
N LEU A 3 1.93 -10.35 12.67
CA LEU A 3 0.68 -9.91 12.06
C LEU A 3 0.72 -10.37 10.59
N LEU A 4 -0.40 -10.86 10.04
CA LEU A 4 -0.48 -11.30 8.63
C LEU A 4 0.07 -10.25 7.65
N GLY A 5 -0.01 -8.95 8.00
CA GLY A 5 0.60 -7.86 7.23
C GLY A 5 2.13 -7.90 7.14
N GLU A 6 2.84 -8.29 8.21
CA GLU A 6 4.31 -8.42 8.19
C GLU A 6 4.75 -9.50 7.19
N THR A 7 4.02 -10.62 7.15
CA THR A 7 4.33 -11.71 6.21
C THR A 7 4.13 -11.34 4.74
N ILE A 8 3.31 -10.33 4.44
CA ILE A 8 3.08 -9.86 3.07
C ILE A 8 4.27 -9.04 2.57
N VAL A 9 4.78 -8.11 3.39
CA VAL A 9 5.90 -7.23 3.00
C VAL A 9 7.25 -7.95 3.03
N GLU A 10 7.33 -9.13 3.65
CA GLU A 10 8.49 -10.02 3.58
C GLU A 10 8.60 -10.80 2.25
N ASP A 11 7.49 -10.95 1.51
CA ASP A 11 7.53 -11.60 0.19
C ASP A 11 8.39 -10.80 -0.80
N ALA A 12 9.30 -11.49 -1.49
CA ALA A 12 10.28 -10.84 -2.35
C ALA A 12 9.65 -10.09 -3.53
N ALA A 13 8.58 -10.63 -4.13
CA ALA A 13 7.91 -10.01 -5.27
C ALA A 13 7.11 -8.78 -4.81
N VAL A 14 6.41 -8.88 -3.68
CA VAL A 14 5.69 -7.75 -3.08
C VAL A 14 6.67 -6.64 -2.72
N ARG A 15 7.72 -6.95 -1.94
CA ARG A 15 8.73 -5.97 -1.53
C ARG A 15 9.38 -5.27 -2.71
N ALA A 16 9.78 -6.01 -3.76
CA ALA A 16 10.37 -5.42 -4.96
C ALA A 16 9.41 -4.45 -5.65
N ALA A 17 8.13 -4.78 -5.73
CA ALA A 17 7.12 -3.92 -6.34
C ALA A 17 6.80 -2.68 -5.48
N LEU A 18 6.75 -2.81 -4.15
CA LEU A 18 6.59 -1.69 -3.21
C LEU A 18 7.81 -0.76 -3.27
N LYS A 19 9.03 -1.31 -3.33
CA LYS A 19 10.26 -0.56 -3.53
C LYS A 19 10.23 0.22 -4.84
N GLN A 20 9.84 -0.43 -5.93
CA GLN A 20 9.71 0.25 -7.22
C GLN A 20 8.68 1.37 -7.14
N ALA A 21 7.54 1.17 -6.46
CA ALA A 21 6.54 2.22 -6.27
C ALA A 21 7.08 3.41 -5.49
N TRP A 22 7.85 3.15 -4.43
CA TRP A 22 8.53 4.19 -3.68
C TRP A 22 9.53 4.97 -4.54
N VAL A 23 10.40 4.30 -5.29
CA VAL A 23 11.34 4.97 -6.21
C VAL A 23 10.59 5.80 -7.27
N ASP A 24 9.55 5.21 -7.89
CA ASP A 24 8.73 5.88 -8.89
C ASP A 24 8.06 7.14 -8.33
N SER A 25 7.65 7.10 -7.05
CA SER A 25 6.98 8.20 -6.35
C SER A 25 7.86 9.44 -6.17
N ARG A 26 9.20 9.32 -6.35
CA ARG A 26 10.20 10.38 -6.18
C ARG A 26 10.11 11.05 -4.80
N PRO A 27 10.42 10.34 -3.71
CA PRO A 27 10.26 10.85 -2.36
C PRO A 27 11.18 12.05 -2.09
N GLY A 28 10.67 13.02 -1.33
CA GLY A 28 11.38 14.25 -1.02
C GLY A 28 10.45 15.44 -0.83
N VAL A 29 11.04 16.64 -0.76
CA VAL A 29 10.29 17.87 -0.42
C VAL A 29 9.46 18.41 -1.60
N VAL A 30 9.86 18.11 -2.84
CA VAL A 30 9.23 18.64 -4.06
C VAL A 30 9.15 17.57 -5.14
N GLY A 31 8.03 17.54 -5.86
CA GLY A 31 7.88 16.74 -7.08
C GLY A 31 7.51 15.27 -6.84
N GLY A 32 7.27 14.89 -5.59
CA GLY A 32 6.76 13.57 -5.24
C GLY A 32 5.30 13.41 -5.67
N HIS A 33 4.95 12.21 -6.11
CA HIS A 33 3.59 11.86 -6.50
C HIS A 33 3.22 10.48 -5.98
N GLU A 34 2.01 10.36 -5.46
CA GLU A 34 1.55 9.10 -4.90
C GLU A 34 1.51 8.00 -5.97
N GLN A 35 1.97 6.83 -5.58
CA GLN A 35 1.91 5.58 -6.33
C GLN A 35 1.07 4.60 -5.51
N GLY A 36 0.33 3.72 -6.18
CA GLY A 36 -0.48 2.72 -5.49
C GLY A 36 -0.63 1.42 -6.26
N GLY A 37 -1.29 0.45 -5.66
CA GLY A 37 -1.50 -0.85 -6.25
C GLY A 37 -2.30 -1.81 -5.40
N PHE A 38 -2.62 -2.95 -6.01
CA PHE A 38 -3.15 -4.12 -5.32
C PHE A 38 -2.01 -5.13 -5.06
N VAL A 39 -1.98 -5.69 -3.86
CA VAL A 39 -1.25 -6.91 -3.57
C VAL A 39 -2.21 -8.07 -3.76
N LEU A 40 -1.85 -8.98 -4.67
CA LEU A 40 -2.71 -10.02 -5.17
C LEU A 40 -2.21 -11.40 -4.76
N ARG A 41 -3.14 -12.33 -4.63
CA ARG A 41 -2.85 -13.75 -4.47
C ARG A 41 -3.63 -14.57 -5.49
N ASP A 42 -2.91 -15.36 -6.27
CA ASP A 42 -3.53 -16.25 -7.26
C ASP A 42 -4.11 -17.52 -6.59
N PRO A 43 -4.93 -18.33 -7.30
CA PRO A 43 -5.47 -19.59 -6.77
C PRO A 43 -4.42 -20.65 -6.40
N LYS A 44 -3.17 -20.48 -6.87
CA LYS A 44 -2.02 -21.33 -6.53
C LYS A 44 -1.22 -20.77 -5.35
N SER A 45 -1.75 -19.74 -4.69
CA SER A 45 -1.14 -19.07 -3.54
C SER A 45 0.17 -18.34 -3.86
N THR A 46 0.38 -17.92 -5.11
CA THR A 46 1.49 -17.06 -5.56
C THR A 46 1.15 -15.59 -5.31
N TRP A 47 2.14 -14.81 -4.84
CA TRP A 47 2.01 -13.37 -4.68
C TRP A 47 2.33 -12.60 -5.96
N SER A 48 1.57 -11.54 -6.22
CA SER A 48 1.88 -10.58 -7.28
C SER A 48 1.41 -9.17 -6.88
N VAL A 49 1.82 -8.16 -7.66
CA VAL A 49 1.39 -6.77 -7.45
C VAL A 49 0.89 -6.18 -8.77
N ALA A 50 -0.31 -5.62 -8.74
CA ALA A 50 -0.89 -4.85 -9.84
C ALA A 50 -0.83 -3.35 -9.51
N ARG A 51 0.05 -2.62 -10.20
CA ARG A 51 0.19 -1.16 -10.01
C ARG A 51 -1.02 -0.42 -10.58
N TRP A 52 -1.52 0.56 -9.84
CA TRP A 52 -2.59 1.43 -10.30
C TRP A 52 -2.08 2.42 -11.35
N PRO A 53 -2.93 2.83 -12.31
CA PRO A 53 -2.61 3.95 -13.18
C PRO A 53 -2.33 5.22 -12.36
N GLN A 54 -1.33 5.99 -12.78
CA GLN A 54 -1.10 7.31 -12.21
C GLN A 54 -2.33 8.19 -12.44
N GLY A 55 -2.80 8.88 -11.39
CA GLY A 55 -3.88 9.84 -11.49
C GLY A 55 -3.41 11.20 -12.01
N ARG A 56 -4.23 12.23 -11.83
CA ARG A 56 -3.88 13.61 -12.20
C ARG A 56 -3.27 14.32 -11.00
N HIS A 57 -2.17 15.03 -11.21
CA HIS A 57 -1.44 15.74 -10.16
C HIS A 57 -0.94 14.79 -9.06
N ASN A 58 -1.43 14.96 -7.83
CA ASN A 58 -1.07 14.20 -6.65
C ASN A 58 -2.11 13.11 -6.32
N SER A 59 -3.01 12.76 -7.24
CA SER A 59 -3.97 11.68 -7.02
C SER A 59 -3.53 10.36 -7.63
N ILE A 60 -4.01 9.28 -7.03
CA ILE A 60 -4.00 7.92 -7.59
C ILE A 60 -5.39 7.54 -8.06
N LEU A 61 -5.48 6.72 -9.10
CA LEU A 61 -6.75 6.19 -9.59
C LEU A 61 -6.83 4.71 -9.22
N MET A 62 -7.62 4.39 -8.19
CA MET A 62 -7.90 2.99 -7.85
C MET A 62 -8.80 2.35 -8.92
N PRO A 63 -8.36 1.27 -9.59
CA PRO A 63 -9.20 0.52 -10.52
C PRO A 63 -10.41 -0.11 -9.84
N ALA A 64 -11.41 -0.53 -10.61
CA ALA A 64 -12.55 -1.30 -10.08
C ALA A 64 -12.08 -2.63 -9.46
N HIS A 65 -12.65 -2.99 -8.31
CA HIS A 65 -12.15 -4.06 -7.45
C HIS A 65 -13.27 -4.79 -6.69
N ALA A 66 -14.41 -4.99 -7.36
CA ALA A 66 -15.60 -5.57 -6.74
C ALA A 66 -15.28 -6.89 -6.02
N LYS A 67 -15.77 -7.05 -4.79
CA LYS A 67 -15.63 -8.27 -3.97
C LYS A 67 -14.17 -8.71 -3.73
N CYS A 68 -13.23 -7.78 -3.53
CA CYS A 68 -11.80 -8.07 -3.35
C CYS A 68 -11.16 -8.81 -4.52
N ARG A 69 -11.53 -8.48 -5.76
CA ARG A 69 -11.00 -9.17 -6.94
C ARG A 69 -10.37 -8.21 -7.94
N ALA A 70 -9.23 -8.63 -8.48
CA ALA A 70 -8.62 -8.03 -9.65
C ALA A 70 -8.48 -9.12 -10.73
N GLY A 71 -9.52 -9.28 -11.56
CA GLY A 71 -9.63 -10.44 -12.45
C GLY A 71 -9.80 -11.74 -11.66
N ASP A 72 -8.93 -12.71 -11.92
CA ASP A 72 -8.97 -14.04 -11.29
C ASP A 72 -8.22 -14.12 -9.95
N ASP A 73 -7.57 -13.03 -9.54
CA ASP A 73 -6.78 -12.98 -8.30
C ASP A 73 -7.54 -12.30 -7.16
N ASP A 74 -7.25 -12.74 -5.94
CA ASP A 74 -7.76 -12.13 -4.72
C ASP A 74 -6.90 -10.92 -4.34
N ILE A 75 -7.55 -9.80 -4.03
CA ILE A 75 -6.91 -8.63 -3.43
C ILE A 75 -6.75 -8.91 -1.94
N VAL A 76 -5.52 -9.08 -1.50
CA VAL A 76 -5.16 -9.35 -0.10
C VAL A 76 -4.80 -8.07 0.64
N ALA A 77 -4.22 -7.10 -0.06
CA ALA A 77 -3.99 -5.75 0.46
C ALA A 77 -4.04 -4.71 -0.67
N THR A 78 -4.26 -3.45 -0.32
CA THR A 78 -3.90 -2.33 -1.19
C THR A 78 -2.65 -1.64 -0.65
N PHE A 79 -2.07 -0.73 -1.42
CA PHE A 79 -1.06 0.18 -0.90
C PHE A 79 -1.06 1.52 -1.63
N HIS A 80 -0.52 2.53 -0.96
CA HIS A 80 -0.04 3.75 -1.62
C HIS A 80 1.15 4.39 -0.90
N THR A 81 1.85 5.27 -1.60
CA THR A 81 3.03 6.00 -1.08
C THR A 81 2.66 7.42 -0.65
N HIS A 82 3.25 7.90 0.44
CA HIS A 82 3.28 9.31 0.85
C HIS A 82 4.69 9.90 0.61
N PRO A 83 5.06 10.26 -0.64
CA PRO A 83 6.43 10.64 -0.98
C PRO A 83 6.81 12.06 -0.53
N ASN A 84 5.83 12.94 -0.39
CA ASN A 84 6.08 14.36 -0.15
C ASN A 84 6.39 14.61 1.32
N THR A 85 7.56 15.16 1.59
CA THR A 85 8.05 15.49 2.94
C THR A 85 8.02 17.00 3.19
N GLY A 86 7.94 17.39 4.46
CA GLY A 86 7.86 18.80 4.89
C GLY A 86 6.63 19.09 5.74
N SER A 87 6.59 20.27 6.37
CA SER A 87 5.58 20.61 7.38
C SER A 87 4.14 20.67 6.86
N ALA A 88 3.95 20.72 5.54
CA ALA A 88 2.63 20.74 4.91
C ALA A 88 2.09 19.35 4.57
N TYR A 89 2.88 18.28 4.76
CA TYR A 89 2.53 16.92 4.35
C TYR A 89 2.49 15.99 5.56
N LEU A 90 1.43 15.18 5.65
CA LEU A 90 1.31 14.16 6.68
C LEU A 90 2.01 12.88 6.18
N GLN A 91 2.92 12.34 6.98
CA GLN A 91 3.58 11.07 6.67
C GLN A 91 2.77 9.87 7.15
N GLU A 92 2.04 10.01 8.26
CA GLU A 92 1.11 9.00 8.75
C GLU A 92 -0.18 8.93 7.92
N PRO A 93 -0.93 7.81 7.97
CA PRO A 93 -2.25 7.73 7.35
C PRO A 93 -3.20 8.81 7.88
N SER A 94 -3.74 9.62 6.98
CA SER A 94 -4.74 10.64 7.31
C SER A 94 -6.10 10.01 7.65
N GLU A 95 -7.00 10.79 8.23
CA GLU A 95 -8.39 10.36 8.41
C GLU A 95 -9.08 10.03 7.09
N THR A 96 -8.68 10.64 5.97
CA THR A 96 -9.23 10.28 4.65
C THR A 96 -8.77 8.88 4.23
N ASN A 97 -7.51 8.52 4.46
CA ASN A 97 -7.00 7.16 4.18
C ASN A 97 -7.75 6.13 5.04
N LYS A 98 -7.89 6.39 6.35
CA LYS A 98 -8.62 5.50 7.28
C LYS A 98 -10.07 5.28 6.87
N ARG A 99 -10.77 6.35 6.46
CA ARG A 99 -12.16 6.26 5.97
C ARG A 99 -12.24 5.51 4.65
N ALA A 100 -11.33 5.77 3.70
CA ALA A 100 -11.32 5.09 2.41
C ALA A 100 -11.24 3.57 2.61
N VAL A 101 -10.33 3.09 3.46
CA VAL A 101 -10.20 1.65 3.73
C VAL A 101 -11.39 1.10 4.50
N ARG A 102 -11.87 1.81 5.53
CA ARG A 102 -12.96 1.32 6.39
C ARG A 102 -14.30 1.26 5.66
N ASP A 103 -14.61 2.30 4.90
CA ASP A 103 -15.94 2.52 4.32
C ASP A 103 -16.08 1.91 2.91
N ASP A 104 -15.00 1.40 2.32
CA ASP A 104 -15.05 0.64 1.06
C ASP A 104 -15.81 -0.69 1.24
N PRO A 105 -16.96 -0.90 0.59
CA PRO A 105 -17.77 -2.10 0.78
C PRO A 105 -17.20 -3.34 0.06
N ASP A 106 -16.35 -3.14 -0.94
CA ASP A 106 -15.82 -4.20 -1.80
C ASP A 106 -14.52 -4.79 -1.25
N LEU A 107 -13.73 -4.01 -0.50
CA LEU A 107 -12.50 -4.44 0.17
C LEU A 107 -12.75 -4.97 1.59
N LYS A 108 -13.55 -6.04 1.70
CA LYS A 108 -13.98 -6.67 2.97
C LYS A 108 -13.93 -8.21 2.98
N GLY A 109 -13.22 -8.81 2.03
CA GLY A 109 -13.05 -10.27 1.94
C GLY A 109 -12.24 -10.83 3.10
N GLU A 110 -12.41 -12.11 3.39
CA GLU A 110 -11.78 -12.78 4.55
C GLU A 110 -10.24 -12.73 4.52
N SER A 111 -9.65 -12.69 3.33
CA SER A 111 -8.21 -12.60 3.15
C SER A 111 -7.68 -11.15 3.08
N TYR A 112 -8.56 -10.15 3.02
CA TYR A 112 -8.14 -8.76 2.88
C TYR A 112 -7.66 -8.20 4.23
N VAL A 113 -6.38 -7.83 4.31
CA VAL A 113 -5.75 -7.38 5.56
C VAL A 113 -5.75 -5.87 5.76
N GLY A 114 -6.02 -5.09 4.71
CA GLY A 114 -6.03 -3.63 4.74
C GLY A 114 -5.13 -2.97 3.70
N GLU A 115 -4.77 -1.72 3.95
CA GLU A 115 -3.94 -0.90 3.07
C GLU A 115 -2.59 -0.57 3.71
N PHE A 116 -1.51 -0.81 2.96
CA PHE A 116 -0.19 -0.31 3.34
C PHE A 116 0.00 1.14 2.92
N VAL A 117 0.41 1.99 3.85
CA VAL A 117 0.82 3.37 3.57
C VAL A 117 2.33 3.45 3.75
N ILE A 118 3.04 3.69 2.65
CA ILE A 118 4.51 3.75 2.62
C ILE A 118 4.93 5.21 2.73
N SER A 119 5.48 5.59 3.88
CA SER A 119 6.02 6.93 4.13
C SER A 119 7.54 6.92 4.10
N GLN A 120 8.17 8.09 4.27
CA GLN A 120 9.64 8.20 4.29
C GLN A 120 10.29 7.34 5.38
N ALA A 121 9.73 7.36 6.59
CA ALA A 121 10.35 6.69 7.74
C ALA A 121 9.72 5.33 8.04
N LYS A 122 8.40 5.20 7.86
CA LYS A 122 7.61 4.06 8.31
C LYS A 122 6.69 3.51 7.22
N VAL A 123 6.44 2.21 7.27
CA VAL A 123 5.30 1.57 6.61
C VAL A 123 4.21 1.36 7.65
N TYR A 124 3.00 1.80 7.34
CA TYR A 124 1.81 1.60 8.17
C TYR A 124 0.86 0.61 7.51
N LEU A 125 0.06 -0.08 8.31
CA LEU A 125 -1.09 -0.85 7.86
C LEU A 125 -2.37 -0.22 8.42
N VAL A 126 -3.26 0.20 7.53
CA VAL A 126 -4.62 0.62 7.85
C VAL A 126 -5.52 -0.61 7.71
N ALA A 127 -5.99 -1.17 8.81
CA ALA A 127 -6.87 -2.32 8.82
C ALA A 127 -8.28 -1.97 8.26
N PRO A 128 -9.10 -2.96 7.86
CA PRO A 128 -10.48 -2.74 7.40
C PRO A 128 -11.41 -2.05 8.40
N THR A 129 -11.01 -1.97 9.68
CA THR A 129 -11.72 -1.22 10.73
C THR A 129 -11.34 0.27 10.76
N GLY A 130 -10.33 0.68 10.00
CA GLY A 130 -9.71 2.01 10.05
C GLY A 130 -8.65 2.16 11.15
N HIS A 131 -8.35 1.10 11.92
CA HIS A 131 -7.24 1.08 12.87
C HIS A 131 -5.90 1.12 12.13
N VAL A 132 -4.93 1.87 12.66
CA VAL A 132 -3.59 2.01 12.09
C VAL A 132 -2.57 1.32 12.99
N ALA A 133 -1.74 0.47 12.40
CA ALA A 133 -0.58 -0.12 13.03
C ALA A 133 0.69 0.24 12.27
N GLU A 134 1.81 0.41 12.97
CA GLU A 134 3.13 0.45 12.36
C GLU A 134 3.55 -0.97 11.97
N VAL A 135 4.03 -1.15 10.74
CA VAL A 135 4.59 -2.41 10.24
C VAL A 135 6.10 -2.43 10.46
N GLY A 136 6.76 -1.31 10.25
CA GLY A 136 8.21 -1.18 10.45
C GLY A 136 8.81 0.00 9.71
N ASP A 137 10.13 0.08 9.73
CA ASP A 137 10.87 1.15 9.05
C ASP A 137 10.89 0.93 7.54
N THR A 138 10.65 1.98 6.76
CA THR A 138 10.62 1.91 5.30
C THR A 138 11.95 1.42 4.73
N GLU A 139 13.07 1.91 5.26
CA GLU A 139 14.40 1.49 4.87
C GLU A 139 14.64 -0.01 5.13
N SER A 140 14.21 -0.50 6.30
CA SER A 140 14.35 -1.92 6.66
C SER A 140 13.47 -2.83 5.80
N ILE A 141 12.23 -2.40 5.50
CA ILE A 141 11.27 -3.19 4.73
C ILE A 141 11.60 -3.19 3.24
N LEU A 142 11.85 -2.02 2.65
CA LEU A 142 12.09 -1.90 1.19
C LEU A 142 13.54 -2.18 0.81
N GLY A 143 14.47 -2.00 1.75
CA GLY A 143 15.91 -2.12 1.55
C GLY A 143 16.42 -1.06 0.57
N GLU A 144 17.02 0.01 1.05
CA GLU A 144 18.14 0.61 0.31
C GLU A 144 19.35 -0.28 0.65
N GLY A 145 20.03 -0.93 -0.30
CA GLY A 145 20.84 -0.26 -1.30
C GLY A 145 22.09 0.30 -0.61
N ASP A 146 23.13 -0.53 -0.47
CA ASP A 146 24.52 -0.03 -0.34
C ASP A 146 24.87 0.93 -1.50
#